data_AF-A0A182VQT7-F1
#
_entry.id   AF-A0A182VQT7-F1
#
_cell.length_a   1.000
_cell.length_b   1.000
_cell.length_c   1.000
_cell.angle_alpha   90.00
_cell.angle_beta   90.00
_cell.angle_gamma   90.00
#
_symmetry.space_group_name_H-M   'P 1'
#
loop_
_entity.id
_entity.type
_entity.pdbx_description
1 polymer ?
#
loop_
_entity_poly.entity_id
_entity_poly.type
_entity_poly.pdbx_seq_one_letter_code
_entity_poly.pdbx_strand_id
1 'polypeptide(L)'
;MSCGFDGGQRQWFVMEIYDQQTHALLANVSSKLPIFTVNGLDAGLLLKIVIYATNMRGRSEPILLQAYTLKAAEKQTGMTNLAN
;
A
#
# COMPACT_ATOMS: atom_id res chain seq x y z
N MET A 1 -13.64 -30.88 3.71
CA MET A 1 -13.85 -29.41 3.74
C MET A 1 -12.49 -28.75 3.63
N SER A 2 -12.21 -27.98 2.58
CA SER A 2 -10.96 -27.23 2.46
C SER A 2 -11.26 -25.77 2.19
N CYS A 3 -10.74 -24.92 3.06
CA CYS A 3 -10.64 -23.46 2.92
C CYS A 3 -10.07 -23.12 1.53
N GLY A 4 -10.76 -22.33 0.71
CA GLY A 4 -10.23 -21.80 -0.57
C GLY A 4 -10.44 -22.67 -1.83
N PHE A 5 -11.62 -23.28 -2.01
CA PHE A 5 -11.92 -24.00 -3.26
C PHE A 5 -12.44 -23.07 -4.36
N ASP A 6 -11.54 -22.43 -5.10
CA ASP A 6 -11.89 -21.59 -6.26
C ASP A 6 -11.99 -22.41 -7.57
N GLY A 7 -12.15 -23.73 -7.45
CA GLY A 7 -12.07 -24.68 -8.57
C GLY A 7 -10.64 -25.01 -9.03
N GLY A 8 -9.62 -24.83 -8.17
CA GLY A 8 -8.23 -25.25 -8.44
C GLY A 8 -7.41 -24.32 -9.35
N GLN A 9 -7.93 -23.14 -9.67
CA GLN A 9 -7.24 -22.18 -10.54
C GLN A 9 -6.13 -21.45 -9.79
N ARG A 10 -4.96 -21.29 -10.43
CA ARG A 10 -3.87 -20.48 -9.87
C ARG A 10 -4.34 -19.03 -9.75
N GLN A 11 -4.22 -18.49 -8.55
CA GLN A 11 -4.56 -17.11 -8.25
C GLN A 11 -3.31 -16.29 -7.95
N TRP A 12 -3.41 -15.00 -8.22
CA TRP A 12 -2.48 -13.98 -7.76
C TRP A 12 -3.24 -12.95 -6.96
N PHE A 13 -2.58 -12.37 -5.97
CA PHE A 13 -3.11 -11.28 -5.17
C PHE A 13 -2.37 -10.02 -5.58
N VAL A 14 -3.12 -8.94 -5.80
CA VAL A 14 -2.59 -7.65 -6.23
C VAL A 14 -2.91 -6.62 -5.16
N MET A 15 -1.93 -5.78 -4.85
CA MET A 15 -2.07 -4.59 -4.01
C MET A 15 -1.67 -3.38 -4.84
N GLU A 16 -2.58 -2.42 -4.95
CA GLU A 16 -2.33 -1.10 -5.52
C GLU A 16 -2.40 -0.06 -4.40
N ILE A 17 -1.38 0.79 -4.29
CA ILE A 17 -1.32 1.88 -3.31
C ILE A 17 -1.37 3.19 -4.07
N TYR A 18 -2.33 4.03 -3.70
CA TYR A 18 -2.52 5.36 -4.24
C TYR A 18 -2.31 6.40 -3.15
N ASP A 19 -1.72 7.53 -3.49
CA ASP A 19 -1.87 8.75 -2.71
C ASP A 19 -3.34 9.18 -2.77
N GLN A 20 -3.99 9.32 -1.62
CA GLN A 20 -5.40 9.67 -1.54
C GLN A 20 -5.67 11.12 -1.99
N GLN A 21 -4.70 12.02 -1.85
CA GLN A 21 -4.85 13.42 -2.21
C GLN A 21 -4.69 13.63 -3.72
N THR A 22 -3.63 13.07 -4.29
CA THR A 22 -3.28 13.27 -5.70
C THR A 22 -3.84 12.20 -6.63
N HIS A 23 -4.35 11.10 -6.07
CA HIS A 23 -4.75 9.88 -6.80
C HIS A 23 -3.61 9.22 -7.60
N ALA A 24 -2.35 9.60 -7.35
CA ALA A 24 -1.19 8.99 -8.00
C ALA A 24 -0.99 7.54 -7.53
N LEU A 25 -0.72 6.62 -8.47
CA LEU A 25 -0.33 5.25 -8.16
C LEU A 25 1.12 5.23 -7.67
N LEU A 26 1.32 4.91 -6.40
CA LEU A 26 2.63 4.87 -5.75
C LEU A 26 3.28 3.50 -5.82
N ALA A 27 2.48 2.43 -5.74
CA ALA A 27 2.98 1.06 -5.84
C ALA A 27 1.92 0.13 -6.43
N ASN A 28 2.35 -0.84 -7.24
CA ASN A 28 1.56 -1.97 -7.71
C ASN A 28 2.38 -3.24 -7.49
N VAL A 29 1.91 -4.11 -6.60
CA VAL A 29 2.62 -5.32 -6.19
C VAL A 29 1.71 -6.52 -6.34
N SER A 30 2.19 -7.56 -7.01
CA SER A 30 1.52 -8.85 -7.12
C SER A 30 2.26 -9.94 -6.37
N SER A 31 1.52 -10.85 -5.72
CA SER A 31 2.08 -11.99 -4.98
C SER A 31 1.23 -13.25 -5.18
N LYS A 32 1.85 -14.42 -5.03
CA LYS A 32 1.13 -15.71 -5.06
C LYS A 32 0.42 -16.01 -3.73
N LEU A 33 0.78 -15.32 -2.67
CA LEU A 33 0.16 -15.37 -1.35
C LEU A 33 -0.39 -13.98 -1.01
N PRO A 34 -1.46 -13.85 -0.20
CA PRO A 34 -2.04 -12.56 0.18
C PRO A 34 -1.20 -11.86 1.26
N ILE A 35 0.12 -11.81 1.07
CA ILE A 35 1.10 -11.20 1.96
C ILE A 35 1.90 -10.22 1.10
N PHE A 36 1.94 -8.97 1.54
CA PHE A 36 2.56 -7.87 0.82
C PHE A 36 3.53 -7.12 1.71
N THR A 37 4.61 -6.63 1.10
CA THR A 37 5.56 -5.71 1.74
C THR A 37 5.88 -4.63 0.73
N VAL A 38 5.66 -3.37 1.12
CA VAL A 38 5.97 -2.20 0.29
C VAL A 38 6.87 -1.28 1.09
N ASN A 39 7.98 -0.89 0.48
CA ASN A 39 8.99 0.00 1.07
C ASN A 39 9.19 1.20 0.14
N GLY A 40 9.84 2.25 0.65
CA GLY A 40 10.18 3.43 -0.15
C GLY A 40 9.01 4.35 -0.46
N LEU A 41 7.93 4.29 0.33
CA LEU A 41 6.86 5.30 0.29
C LEU A 41 7.33 6.56 1.02
N ASP A 42 7.03 7.72 0.46
CA ASP A 42 7.33 8.99 1.11
C ASP A 42 6.60 9.14 2.45
N ALA A 43 7.20 9.92 3.34
CA ALA A 43 6.65 10.24 4.65
C ALA A 43 5.44 11.19 4.55
N GLY A 44 4.51 11.09 5.50
CA GLY A 44 3.38 12.02 5.64
C GLY A 44 2.25 11.86 4.61
N LEU A 45 2.17 10.73 3.91
CA LEU A 45 1.14 10.45 2.92
C LEU A 45 -0.12 9.85 3.56
N LEU A 46 -1.29 10.26 3.07
CA LEU A 46 -2.54 9.51 3.25
C LEU A 46 -2.73 8.59 2.04
N LEU A 47 -2.89 7.31 2.30
CA LEU A 47 -2.91 6.27 1.28
C LEU A 47 -4.30 5.66 1.15
N LYS A 48 -4.70 5.40 -0.09
CA LYS A 48 -5.75 4.46 -0.45
C LYS A 48 -5.11 3.19 -0.98
N ILE A 49 -5.43 2.06 -0.36
CA ILE A 49 -4.88 0.75 -0.74
C ILE A 49 -6.03 -0.09 -1.28
N VAL A 50 -5.85 -0.65 -2.47
CA VAL A 50 -6.80 -1.53 -3.16
C VAL A 50 -6.18 -2.92 -3.25
N ILE A 51 -6.85 -3.94 -2.72
CA ILE A 51 -6.37 -5.32 -2.74
C ILE A 51 -7.41 -6.21 -3.40
N TYR A 52 -7.00 -7.05 -4.34
CA TYR A 52 -7.90 -8.02 -4.99
C TYR A 52 -7.15 -9.30 -5.40
N ALA A 53 -7.89 -10.38 -5.54
CA ALA A 53 -7.39 -11.60 -6.17
C ALA A 53 -7.67 -11.56 -7.68
N THR A 54 -6.81 -12.18 -8.48
CA THR A 54 -7.02 -12.35 -9.92
C THR A 54 -6.61 -13.74 -10.37
N ASN A 55 -7.38 -14.29 -11.32
CA ASN A 55 -7.09 -15.53 -12.03
C ASN A 55 -7.56 -15.38 -13.49
N MET A 56 -7.48 -16.44 -14.31
CA MET A 56 -7.89 -16.35 -15.72
C MET A 56 -9.37 -16.02 -15.96
N ARG A 57 -10.24 -16.08 -14.93
CA ARG A 57 -11.65 -15.68 -15.03
C ARG A 57 -11.87 -14.20 -14.72
N GLY A 58 -10.86 -13.51 -14.22
CA GLY A 58 -10.94 -12.07 -13.90
C GLY A 58 -10.44 -11.73 -12.52
N ARG A 59 -11.02 -10.68 -11.93
CA ARG A 59 -10.66 -10.11 -10.63
C ARG A 59 -11.80 -10.34 -9.64
N SER A 60 -11.47 -10.53 -8.37
CA SER A 60 -12.46 -10.48 -7.28
C SER A 60 -12.94 -9.05 -7.05
N GLU A 61 -14.01 -8.91 -6.26
CA GLU A 61 -14.31 -7.62 -5.63
C GLU A 61 -13.10 -7.15 -4.80
N PRO A 62 -12.76 -5.85 -4.85
CA PRO A 62 -11.61 -5.33 -4.14
C PRO A 62 -11.91 -5.03 -2.67
N ILE A 63 -10.91 -5.23 -1.83
CA ILE A 63 -10.86 -4.71 -0.46
C ILE A 63 -10.19 -3.33 -0.51
N LEU A 64 -10.82 -2.34 0.12
CA LEU A 64 -10.29 -0.99 0.25
C LEU A 64 -9.83 -0.74 1.67
N LEU A 65 -8.57 -0.31 1.82
CA LEU A 65 -7.98 0.10 3.09
C LEU A 65 -7.49 1.54 3.00
N GLN A 66 -7.47 2.21 4.14
CA GLN A 66 -6.84 3.53 4.29
C GLN A 66 -5.71 3.42 5.30
N ALA A 67 -4.59 4.04 5.00
CA ALA A 67 -3.40 4.04 5.84
C ALA A 67 -2.67 5.38 5.75
N TYR A 68 -1.74 5.63 6.66
CA TYR A 68 -0.91 6.82 6.66
C TYR A 68 0.55 6.42 6.84
N THR A 69 1.45 7.02 6.06
CA THR A 69 2.89 6.91 6.34
C THR A 69 3.26 7.85 7.48
N LEU A 70 4.30 7.49 8.25
CA LEU A 70 4.79 8.33 9.34
C LEU A 70 5.23 9.69 8.81
N LYS A 71 5.03 10.75 9.60
CA LYS A 71 5.62 12.06 9.29
C LYS A 71 7.14 11.98 9.49
N ALA A 72 7.89 12.65 8.61
CA ALA A 72 9.32 12.83 8.83
C ALA A 72 9.51 13.65 10.11
N ALA A 73 10.47 13.25 10.96
CA ALA A 73 10.85 14.08 12.09
C ALA A 73 11.50 15.36 11.55
N GLU A 74 10.85 16.49 11.74
CA GLU A 74 11.44 17.80 11.45
C GLU A 74 12.61 17.99 12.45
N LYS A 75 13.85 17.97 11.96
CA LYS A 75 15.00 18.38 12.78
C LYS A 75 14.88 19.87 13.02
N GLN A 76 14.41 20.25 14.21
CA GLN A 76 14.54 21.62 14.70
C GLN A 76 16.03 21.88 14.99
N THR A 77 16.79 22.36 14.02
CA THR A 77 18.10 22.96 14.31
C THR A 77 17.84 24.26 15.03
N GLY A 78 17.93 24.22 16.37
CA GLY A 78 17.84 25.42 17.20
C GLY A 78 18.90 26.42 16.75
N MET A 79 18.46 27.51 16.11
CA MET A 79 19.31 28.66 15.86
C MET A 79 19.60 29.29 17.23
N THR A 80 20.69 28.89 17.88
CA THR A 80 21.26 29.67 18.97
C THR A 80 21.85 30.93 18.36
N ASN A 81 21.05 32.00 18.34
CA ASN A 81 21.56 33.37 18.15
C ASN A 81 22.51 33.70 19.30
N LEU A 82 23.81 33.53 19.06
CA LEU A 82 24.84 34.20 19.85
C LEU A 82 24.90 35.66 19.35
N ALA A 83 24.23 36.55 20.06
CA ALA A 83 24.46 37.99 19.92
C ALA A 83 25.69 38.36 20.77
N ASN A 84 26.70 38.92 20.11
CA ASN A 84 27.81 39.66 20.73
C ASN A 84 27.34 41.02 21.25
#